data_AF-A0A6V7KHU9-F1
#
_entry.id   AF-A0A6V7KHU9-F1
#
_cell.length_a   1.000
_cell.length_b   1.000
_cell.length_c   1.000
_cell.angle_alpha   90.00
_cell.angle_beta   90.00
_cell.angle_gamma   90.00
#
_symmetry.space_group_name_H-M   'P 1'
#
loop_
_entity.id
_entity.type
_entity.pdbx_description
1 polymer ?
#
loop_
_entity_poly.entity_id
_entity_poly.type
_entity_poly.pdbx_seq_one_letter_code
_entity_poly.pdbx_strand_id
1 'polypeptide(L)'
;PATEPEIATDLSSAAPDPPLDPASSPELPLPPPSALNPDPTDLSEATESEAEKHASRCGLRSPVVCTSPHEGRLLANVNLAIHVDQLFTLLFTNSKFFLDFHTARKTTDLVQSEWTQDAETDQKIRTVSLTVALTQTVGPRTSQ
;
A
#
# COMPACT_ATOMS: atom_id res chain seq x y z
N PRO A 1 22.51 55.83 26.59
CA PRO A 1 21.17 56.45 26.46
C PRO A 1 20.40 55.85 25.27
N ALA A 2 19.30 55.12 25.42
CA ALA A 2 18.45 54.83 26.56
C ALA A 2 17.60 53.57 26.25
N THR A 3 17.32 52.78 27.29
CA THR A 3 16.08 52.01 27.57
C THR A 3 15.62 50.85 26.66
N GLU A 4 15.85 49.61 27.12
CA GLU A 4 14.88 48.49 27.17
C GLU A 4 14.03 48.63 28.47
N PRO A 5 13.02 47.79 28.82
CA PRO A 5 12.09 46.91 28.06
C PRO A 5 10.61 47.00 28.59
N GLU A 6 9.60 46.39 27.97
CA GLU A 6 8.32 45.96 28.64
C GLU A 6 7.66 44.81 27.82
N ILE A 7 7.49 43.58 28.33
CA ILE A 7 6.58 42.99 29.33
C ILE A 7 5.38 42.26 28.69
N ALA A 8 5.18 41.04 29.21
CA ALA A 8 4.33 39.94 28.79
C ALA A 8 2.81 40.16 28.93
N THR A 9 2.01 39.34 28.26
CA THR A 9 0.79 38.78 28.89
C THR A 9 0.45 37.40 28.30
N ASP A 10 0.64 36.38 29.13
CA ASP A 10 0.00 35.07 29.06
C ASP A 10 -1.47 35.20 29.49
N LEU A 11 -2.41 34.58 28.78
CA LEU A 11 -3.77 34.41 29.28
C LEU A 11 -4.36 33.05 28.88
N SER A 12 -4.01 32.05 29.71
CA SER A 12 -4.94 31.21 30.49
C SER A 12 -6.32 30.84 29.90
N SER A 13 -6.46 29.51 29.68
CA SER A 13 -7.50 28.59 30.23
C SER A 13 -9.00 28.88 30.07
N ALA A 14 -9.74 27.90 29.50
CA ALA A 14 -10.73 27.09 30.24
C ALA A 14 -11.68 26.30 29.30
N ALA A 15 -11.68 24.96 29.42
CA ALA A 15 -12.89 24.13 29.27
C ALA A 15 -13.50 23.96 30.68
N PRO A 16 -14.81 23.69 30.89
CA PRO A 16 -15.36 22.32 30.67
C PRO A 16 -16.90 22.19 30.38
N ASP A 17 -17.30 21.11 29.67
CA ASP A 17 -18.39 20.11 29.94
C ASP A 17 -19.88 20.48 30.26
N PRO A 18 -20.86 19.54 30.30
CA PRO A 18 -21.42 18.67 29.25
C PRO A 18 -23.00 18.73 29.19
N PRO A 19 -23.81 17.64 29.27
CA PRO A 19 -24.53 16.98 28.17
C PRO A 19 -26.08 16.96 28.34
N LEU A 20 -26.86 16.70 27.29
CA LEU A 20 -28.26 16.24 27.42
C LEU A 20 -28.69 15.34 26.23
N ASP A 21 -28.74 14.03 26.47
CA ASP A 21 -29.67 13.05 25.84
C ASP A 21 -31.14 13.37 26.29
N PRO A 22 -32.25 12.71 25.83
CA PRO A 22 -32.39 11.50 25.00
C PRO A 22 -33.53 11.52 23.93
N ALA A 23 -33.59 10.42 23.17
CA ALA A 23 -34.80 9.72 22.71
C ALA A 23 -35.52 10.13 21.39
N SER A 24 -35.83 9.06 20.64
CA SER A 24 -37.10 8.78 19.93
C SER A 24 -37.09 8.90 18.40
N SER A 25 -37.08 7.75 17.73
CA SER A 25 -37.54 7.55 16.34
C SER A 25 -38.98 8.04 16.14
N PRO A 26 -39.34 8.39 14.89
CA PRO A 26 -40.66 8.12 14.36
C PRO A 26 -40.62 7.12 13.20
N GLU A 27 -41.48 6.13 13.36
CA GLU A 27 -41.86 5.02 12.46
C GLU A 27 -42.49 5.53 11.15
N LEU A 28 -42.14 4.93 10.01
CA LEU A 28 -42.75 5.23 8.71
C LEU A 28 -44.05 4.40 8.51
N PRO A 29 -45.10 4.95 7.86
CA PRO A 29 -46.42 4.31 7.80
C PRO A 29 -46.50 3.11 6.85
N LEU A 30 -47.14 2.02 7.30
CA LEU A 30 -47.55 0.86 6.50
C LEU A 30 -48.86 1.13 5.73
N PRO A 31 -48.98 0.77 4.44
CA PRO A 31 -50.26 0.67 3.74
C PRO A 31 -50.92 -0.73 3.87
N PRO A 32 -52.26 -0.84 3.74
CA PRO A 32 -53.06 -2.02 4.13
C PRO A 32 -53.11 -3.14 3.08
N PRO A 33 -53.52 -4.37 3.47
CA PRO A 33 -53.50 -5.54 2.61
C PRO A 33 -54.85 -5.73 1.90
N SER A 34 -54.87 -5.95 0.58
CA SER A 34 -55.98 -6.66 -0.09
C SER A 34 -55.65 -7.14 -1.50
N ALA A 35 -56.01 -8.42 -1.69
CA ALA A 35 -56.46 -9.08 -2.91
C ALA A 35 -55.44 -9.53 -3.98
N LEU A 36 -55.09 -10.82 -3.84
CA LEU A 36 -54.87 -11.82 -4.89
C LEU A 36 -55.55 -11.52 -6.24
N ASN A 37 -54.78 -11.59 -7.34
CA ASN A 37 -55.05 -12.53 -8.43
C ASN A 37 -53.79 -12.79 -9.29
N PRO A 38 -53.62 -14.01 -9.83
CA PRO A 38 -52.39 -14.46 -10.49
C PRO A 38 -52.46 -14.23 -12.01
N ASP A 39 -51.36 -13.79 -12.62
CA ASP A 39 -51.15 -13.92 -14.06
C ASP A 39 -49.72 -14.43 -14.33
N PRO A 40 -49.51 -15.33 -15.32
CA PRO A 40 -48.36 -16.19 -15.38
C PRO A 40 -47.21 -15.56 -16.17
N THR A 41 -45.99 -15.93 -15.79
CA THR A 41 -44.75 -15.80 -16.57
C THR A 41 -44.02 -14.47 -16.42
N ASP A 42 -43.10 -14.42 -15.46
CA ASP A 42 -41.71 -14.09 -15.80
C ASP A 42 -40.77 -14.97 -14.98
N LEU A 43 -40.08 -15.86 -15.69
CA LEU A 43 -38.99 -16.65 -15.16
C LEU A 43 -37.77 -15.73 -15.04
N SER A 44 -37.60 -15.16 -13.86
CA SER A 44 -36.32 -14.58 -13.47
C SER A 44 -35.88 -15.25 -12.16
N GLU A 45 -35.34 -16.46 -12.28
CA GLU A 45 -34.35 -17.00 -11.34
C GLU A 45 -33.15 -16.05 -11.34
N ALA A 46 -33.23 -14.95 -10.59
CA ALA A 46 -32.03 -14.26 -10.15
C ALA A 46 -31.46 -15.09 -9.00
N THR A 47 -30.71 -16.13 -9.37
CA THR A 47 -29.87 -16.90 -8.46
C THR A 47 -29.10 -15.93 -7.57
N GLU A 48 -29.38 -16.02 -6.27
CA GLU A 48 -28.52 -15.55 -5.22
C GLU A 48 -27.07 -15.95 -5.54
N SER A 49 -26.24 -14.97 -5.85
CA SER A 49 -24.81 -15.21 -5.89
C SER A 49 -24.18 -14.22 -4.92
N GLU A 50 -24.05 -14.69 -3.68
CA GLU A 50 -23.16 -14.13 -2.69
C GLU A 50 -21.75 -14.06 -3.29
N ALA A 51 -21.41 -12.94 -3.91
CA ALA A 51 -20.05 -12.60 -4.29
C ALA A 51 -19.47 -11.52 -3.38
N GLU A 52 -19.98 -11.37 -2.16
CA GLU A 52 -19.38 -10.55 -1.09
C GLU A 52 -18.78 -11.44 0.01
N LYS A 53 -17.98 -12.45 -0.37
CA LYS A 53 -17.19 -13.21 0.61
C LYS A 53 -15.95 -13.88 0.03
N HIS A 54 -15.24 -13.19 -0.86
CA HIS A 54 -13.88 -13.61 -1.26
C HIS A 54 -12.78 -12.62 -0.85
N ALA A 55 -13.13 -11.53 -0.18
CA ALA A 55 -12.19 -10.82 0.68
C ALA A 55 -12.26 -11.44 2.08
N SER A 56 -11.10 -11.78 2.67
CA SER A 56 -10.97 -12.16 4.09
C SER A 56 -11.15 -13.63 4.48
N ARG A 57 -10.69 -14.56 3.63
CA ARG A 57 -10.15 -15.84 4.15
C ARG A 57 -8.72 -16.05 3.68
N CYS A 58 -7.89 -15.02 3.83
CA CYS A 58 -6.46 -15.26 4.06
C CYS A 58 -6.35 -15.78 5.50
N GLY A 59 -6.70 -17.05 5.70
CA GLY A 59 -6.55 -17.73 6.98
C GLY A 59 -5.10 -17.59 7.40
N LEU A 60 -4.88 -16.84 8.48
CA LEU A 60 -3.62 -16.51 9.15
C LEU A 60 -2.43 -17.33 8.65
N ARG A 61 -1.94 -16.99 7.45
CA ARG A 61 -0.75 -17.64 6.90
C ARG A 61 0.39 -17.04 7.70
N SER A 62 1.15 -17.91 8.37
CA SER A 62 2.41 -17.50 9.00
C SER A 62 3.18 -16.60 8.03
N PRO A 63 3.83 -15.54 8.54
CA PRO A 63 4.58 -14.64 7.67
C PRO A 63 5.57 -15.47 6.85
N VAL A 64 5.57 -15.25 5.53
CA VAL A 64 6.54 -15.90 4.65
C VAL A 64 7.92 -15.36 5.04
N VAL A 65 8.78 -16.23 5.55
CA VAL A 65 10.16 -15.90 5.90
C VAL A 65 11.05 -16.32 4.74
N CYS A 66 12.06 -15.50 4.43
CA CYS A 66 13.05 -15.89 3.44
C CYS A 66 13.77 -17.17 3.91
N THR A 67 13.90 -18.15 3.02
CA THR A 67 14.50 -19.46 3.34
C THR A 67 16.02 -19.47 3.20
N SER A 68 16.61 -18.42 2.64
CA SER A 68 18.06 -18.33 2.48
C SER A 68 18.75 -17.71 3.70
N PRO A 69 19.95 -18.20 4.07
CA PRO A 69 20.74 -17.57 5.11
C PRO A 69 21.25 -16.22 4.61
N HIS A 70 20.92 -15.14 5.32
CA HIS A 70 21.40 -13.80 5.02
C HIS A 70 22.42 -13.36 6.06
N GLU A 71 23.70 -13.46 5.72
CA GLU A 71 24.73 -12.75 6.47
C GLU A 71 24.69 -11.27 6.10
N GLY A 72 24.43 -10.39 7.08
CA GLY A 72 24.39 -8.95 6.84
C GLY A 72 23.53 -8.15 7.81
N ARG A 73 23.21 -6.92 7.42
CA ARG A 73 22.35 -6.00 8.19
C ARG A 73 20.98 -5.89 7.53
N LEU A 74 19.91 -5.97 8.34
CA LEU A 74 18.55 -5.68 7.87
C LEU A 74 18.45 -4.20 7.44
N LEU A 75 18.25 -3.97 6.14
CA LEU A 75 18.13 -2.62 5.56
C LEU A 75 16.68 -2.12 5.53
N ALA A 76 15.71 -3.01 5.32
CA ALA A 76 14.30 -2.65 5.23
C ALA A 76 13.41 -3.80 5.77
N ASN A 77 12.46 -3.43 6.63
CA ASN A 77 11.33 -4.27 7.05
C ASN A 77 10.11 -3.35 7.18
N VAL A 78 9.27 -3.32 6.15
CA VAL A 78 8.17 -2.35 6.01
C VAL A 78 6.92 -3.08 5.54
N ASN A 79 5.79 -2.75 6.16
CA ASN A 79 4.47 -3.20 5.69
C ASN A 79 3.96 -2.25 4.62
N LEU A 80 3.71 -2.78 3.42
CA LEU A 80 3.20 -2.03 2.27
C LEU A 80 1.80 -2.54 1.92
N ALA A 81 0.84 -1.63 1.75
CA ALA A 81 -0.52 -1.94 1.31
C ALA A 81 -0.58 -2.10 -0.23
N ILE A 82 0.18 -3.05 -0.76
CA ILE A 82 0.28 -3.35 -2.19
C ILE A 82 0.19 -4.86 -2.41
N HIS A 83 -0.44 -5.29 -3.51
CA HIS A 83 -0.47 -6.71 -3.87
C HIS A 83 0.95 -7.22 -4.18
N VAL A 84 1.25 -8.47 -3.80
CA VAL A 84 2.60 -9.05 -3.95
C VAL A 84 3.09 -9.04 -5.40
N ASP A 85 2.23 -9.35 -6.37
CA ASP A 85 2.59 -9.35 -7.79
C ASP A 85 2.83 -7.94 -8.35
N GLN A 86 2.12 -6.95 -7.81
CA GLN A 86 2.36 -5.56 -8.17
C GLN A 86 3.71 -5.10 -7.63
N LEU A 87 4.03 -5.42 -6.37
CA LEU A 87 5.35 -5.11 -5.80
C LEU A 87 6.46 -5.81 -6.58
N PHE A 88 6.26 -7.07 -6.96
CA PHE A 88 7.19 -7.80 -7.82
C PHE A 88 7.40 -7.06 -9.15
N THR A 89 6.31 -6.64 -9.80
CA THR A 89 6.39 -5.91 -11.06
C THR A 89 7.15 -4.59 -10.90
N LEU A 90 6.89 -3.84 -9.83
CA LEU A 90 7.58 -2.57 -9.57
C LEU A 90 9.09 -2.76 -9.37
N LEU A 91 9.52 -3.80 -8.66
CA LEU A 91 10.93 -4.01 -8.29
C LEU A 91 11.74 -4.82 -9.31
N PHE A 92 11.09 -5.74 -10.04
CA PHE A 92 11.76 -6.78 -10.82
C PHE A 92 11.47 -6.71 -12.33
N THR A 93 10.90 -5.62 -12.83
CA THR A 93 10.70 -5.37 -14.27
C THR A 93 11.20 -3.98 -14.67
N ASN A 94 11.15 -3.66 -15.97
CA ASN A 94 11.37 -2.31 -16.49
C ASN A 94 10.18 -1.37 -16.21
N SER A 95 9.69 -1.38 -14.97
CA SER A 95 8.55 -0.56 -14.56
C SER A 95 8.95 0.91 -14.51
N LYS A 96 7.98 1.82 -14.70
CA LYS A 96 8.22 3.27 -14.55
C LYS A 96 8.82 3.59 -13.18
N PHE A 97 8.31 2.97 -12.12
CA PHE A 97 8.84 3.15 -10.77
C PHE A 97 10.33 2.81 -10.67
N PHE A 98 10.75 1.67 -11.24
CA PHE A 98 12.14 1.22 -11.20
C PHE A 98 13.07 2.21 -11.93
N LEU A 99 12.67 2.67 -13.11
CA LEU A 99 13.42 3.64 -13.90
C LEU A 99 13.50 5.01 -13.22
N ASP A 100 12.38 5.51 -12.69
CA ASP A 100 12.33 6.77 -11.95
C ASP A 100 13.20 6.70 -10.68
N PHE A 101 13.20 5.56 -9.99
CA PHE A 101 14.02 5.33 -8.80
C PHE A 101 15.52 5.37 -9.09
N HIS A 102 15.97 4.76 -10.19
CA HIS A 102 17.35 4.85 -10.61
C HIS A 102 17.73 6.26 -11.09
N THR A 103 16.81 6.94 -11.77
CA THR A 103 16.97 8.35 -12.16
C THR A 103 17.17 9.25 -10.94
N ALA A 104 16.34 9.09 -9.89
CA ALA A 104 16.43 9.86 -8.65
C ALA A 104 17.77 9.65 -7.93
N ARG A 105 18.38 8.47 -8.07
CA ARG A 105 19.71 8.14 -7.52
C ARG A 105 20.88 8.51 -8.44
N LYS A 106 20.61 9.16 -9.57
CA LYS A 106 21.60 9.52 -10.59
C LYS A 106 22.37 8.31 -11.12
N THR A 107 21.70 7.16 -11.18
CA THR A 107 22.21 5.97 -11.88
C THR A 107 22.06 6.17 -13.37
N THR A 108 23.10 5.88 -14.16
CA THR A 108 23.08 5.94 -15.63
C THR A 108 23.37 4.58 -16.23
N ASP A 109 23.22 4.47 -17.56
CA ASP A 109 23.61 3.28 -18.33
C ASP A 109 22.96 1.98 -17.84
N LEU A 110 21.73 2.07 -17.35
CA LEU A 110 20.97 0.93 -16.85
C LEU A 110 20.59 0.01 -18.00
N VAL A 111 21.13 -1.21 -17.98
CA VAL A 111 20.82 -2.29 -18.92
C VAL A 111 20.34 -3.50 -18.13
N GLN A 112 19.18 -4.04 -18.49
CA GLN A 112 18.61 -5.24 -17.88
C GLN A 112 18.39 -6.28 -18.97
N SER A 113 18.94 -7.48 -18.79
CA SER A 113 18.62 -8.61 -19.68
C SER A 113 17.20 -9.11 -19.40
N GLU A 114 16.64 -9.82 -20.38
CA GLU A 114 15.46 -10.64 -20.16
C GLU A 114 15.73 -11.70 -19.07
N TRP A 115 14.65 -12.14 -18.43
CA TRP A 115 14.69 -13.25 -17.48
C TRP A 115 14.92 -14.56 -18.22
N THR A 116 15.90 -15.34 -17.79
CA THR A 116 16.20 -16.68 -18.29
C THR A 116 16.07 -17.70 -17.17
N GLN A 117 15.82 -18.97 -17.52
CA GLN A 117 15.78 -20.06 -16.55
C GLN A 117 17.13 -20.75 -16.51
N ASP A 118 17.68 -20.89 -15.31
CA ASP A 118 18.88 -21.66 -15.05
C ASP A 118 18.58 -23.16 -15.19
N ALA A 119 19.33 -23.84 -16.05
CA ALA A 119 19.14 -25.26 -16.33
C ALA A 119 19.54 -26.17 -15.16
N GLU A 120 20.43 -25.72 -14.27
CA GLU A 120 20.90 -26.52 -13.12
C GLU A 120 20.03 -26.28 -11.89
N THR A 121 19.65 -25.03 -11.65
CA THR A 121 18.97 -24.63 -10.40
C THR A 121 17.47 -24.42 -10.53
N ASP A 122 16.93 -24.44 -11.76
CA ASP A 122 15.52 -24.13 -12.08
C ASP A 122 15.07 -22.71 -11.68
N GLN A 123 16.02 -21.84 -11.33
CA GLN A 123 15.75 -20.46 -10.91
C GLN A 123 15.68 -19.51 -12.11
N LYS A 124 14.88 -18.46 -11.97
CA LYS A 124 14.88 -17.35 -12.93
C LYS A 124 16.05 -16.41 -12.61
N ILE A 125 16.91 -16.17 -13.58
CA ILE A 125 18.10 -15.32 -13.47
C ILE A 125 18.04 -14.22 -14.53
N ARG A 126 18.62 -13.06 -14.21
CA ARG A 126 18.89 -12.00 -15.17
C ARG A 126 20.14 -11.23 -14.75
N THR A 127 20.76 -10.55 -15.71
CA THR A 127 21.89 -9.66 -15.47
C THR A 127 21.43 -8.21 -15.53
N VAL A 128 21.89 -7.40 -14.57
CA VAL A 128 21.67 -5.96 -14.53
C VAL A 128 23.02 -5.26 -14.47
N SER A 129 23.26 -4.36 -15.40
CA SER A 129 24.46 -3.51 -15.45
C SER A 129 24.04 -2.04 -15.34
N LEU A 130 24.78 -1.25 -14.58
CA LEU A 130 24.45 0.15 -14.33
C LEU A 130 25.71 0.93 -13.89
N THR A 131 25.70 2.24 -14.10
CA THR A 131 26.73 3.15 -13.58
C THR A 131 26.17 3.90 -12.38
N VAL A 132 26.79 3.77 -11.20
CA VAL A 132 26.42 4.55 -10.00
C VAL A 132 27.30 5.79 -9.84
N ALA A 133 26.72 6.88 -9.35
CA ALA A 133 27.47 8.04 -8.85
C ALA A 133 27.96 7.79 -7.41
N LEU A 134 29.24 8.10 -7.16
CA LEU A 134 29.89 7.98 -5.87
C LEU A 134 30.08 9.36 -5.25
N THR A 135 29.81 9.49 -3.95
CA THR A 135 29.88 10.76 -3.20
C THR A 135 31.17 10.93 -2.41
N GLN A 136 32.16 10.05 -2.60
CA GLN A 136 33.45 10.12 -1.91
C GLN A 136 34.29 11.30 -2.40
N THR A 137 35.07 11.90 -1.50
CA THR A 137 35.86 13.11 -1.76
C THR A 137 37.14 12.84 -2.57
N VAL A 138 37.60 11.59 -2.60
CA VAL A 138 38.82 11.16 -3.28
C VAL A 138 38.52 9.91 -4.12
N GLY A 139 39.12 9.83 -5.30
CA GLY A 139 38.98 8.69 -6.21
C GLY A 139 37.91 8.91 -7.29
N PRO A 140 37.59 7.85 -8.06
CA PRO A 140 36.57 7.90 -9.09
C PRO A 140 35.22 8.33 -8.53
N ARG A 141 34.51 9.18 -9.29
CA ARG A 141 33.17 9.68 -8.93
C ARG A 141 32.05 8.77 -9.43
N THR A 142 32.37 7.70 -10.15
CA THR A 142 31.42 6.73 -10.68
C THR A 142 31.99 5.31 -10.63
N SER A 143 31.13 4.30 -10.63
CA SER A 143 31.48 2.87 -10.77
C SER A 143 30.47 2.19 -11.69
N GLN A 144 30.94 1.20 -12.45
CA GLN A 144 30.12 0.29 -13.27
C GLN A 144 30.12 -1.10 -12.66
#